data_AF-A0A0E3SPM9-F1
#
_entry.id   AF-A0A0E3SPM9-F1
#
_cell.length_a   1.000
_cell.length_b   1.000
_cell.length_c   1.000
_cell.angle_alpha   90.00
_cell.angle_beta   90.00
_cell.angle_gamma   90.00
#
_symmetry.space_group_name_H-M   'P 1'
#
loop_
_entity.id
_entity.type
_entity.pdbx_description
1 polymer ?
#
loop_
_entity_poly.entity_id
_entity_poly.type
_entity_poly.pdbx_seq_one_letter_code
_entity_poly.pdbx_strand_id
1 'polypeptide(L)'
;MAVFATGIVVREIAPLVVDKWEDPAVVVVDSNLNFAISLLGGHHGANELVRKISEMGVVPVITTATEVHNRNSVEGIAAKLGYDIVNKESTRDVNCALLDQDVEVLEIKGPKIVIVENDVSVLKKEKADD
;
A
#
# COMPACT_ATOMS: atom_id res chain seq x y z
N MET A 1 -8.38 -13.74 -3.22
CA MET A 1 -9.72 -13.21 -3.55
C MET A 1 -10.76 -14.13 -2.91
N ALA A 2 -11.80 -13.57 -2.29
CA ALA A 2 -12.87 -14.30 -1.62
C ALA A 2 -14.23 -13.90 -2.21
N VAL A 3 -15.07 -14.89 -2.54
CA VAL A 3 -16.44 -14.68 -3.04
C VAL A 3 -17.44 -14.96 -1.94
N PHE A 4 -17.62 -14.00 -1.04
CA PHE A 4 -18.43 -14.14 0.17
C PHE A 4 -18.93 -12.77 0.64
N ALA A 5 -19.88 -12.75 1.58
CA ALA A 5 -20.23 -11.52 2.28
C ALA A 5 -19.00 -10.95 3.02
N THR A 6 -18.71 -9.66 2.86
CA THR A 6 -17.54 -8.99 3.45
C THR A 6 -17.44 -9.21 4.95
N GLY A 7 -18.56 -9.19 5.68
CA GLY A 7 -18.58 -9.42 7.12
C GLY A 7 -18.09 -10.81 7.55
N ILE A 8 -18.28 -11.85 6.72
CA ILE A 8 -17.70 -13.18 6.99
C ILE A 8 -16.21 -13.15 6.74
N VAL A 9 -15.77 -12.60 5.60
CA VAL A 9 -14.34 -12.51 5.26
C VAL A 9 -13.57 -11.78 6.36
N VAL A 10 -14.08 -10.64 6.85
CA VAL A 10 -13.46 -9.89 7.96
C VAL A 10 -13.31 -10.74 9.21
N ARG A 11 -14.34 -11.50 9.61
CA ARG A 11 -14.28 -12.36 10.81
C ARG A 11 -13.28 -13.51 10.66
N GLU A 12 -13.24 -14.11 9.48
CA GLU A 12 -12.32 -15.22 9.18
C GLU A 12 -10.86 -14.76 9.14
N ILE A 13 -10.58 -13.58 8.57
CA ILE A 13 -9.19 -13.09 8.48
C ILE A 13 -8.74 -12.39 9.77
N ALA A 14 -9.64 -11.87 10.61
CA ALA A 14 -9.28 -11.12 11.82
C ALA A 14 -8.20 -11.78 12.70
N PRO A 15 -8.23 -13.09 13.01
CA PRO A 15 -7.17 -13.73 13.80
C PRO A 15 -5.85 -13.95 13.04
N LEU A 16 -5.83 -13.72 11.73
CA LEU A 16 -4.68 -13.91 10.83
C LEU A 16 -4.00 -12.59 10.43
N VAL A 17 -4.65 -11.44 10.69
CA VAL A 17 -4.10 -10.11 10.43
C VAL A 17 -3.00 -9.82 11.44
N VAL A 18 -1.77 -9.62 10.97
CA VAL A 18 -0.59 -9.40 11.80
C VAL A 18 -0.08 -7.98 11.63
N ASP A 19 0.31 -7.63 10.42
CA ASP A 19 0.95 -6.36 10.13
C ASP A 19 0.82 -5.96 8.65
N LYS A 20 0.62 -4.66 8.40
CA LYS A 20 0.37 -4.13 7.05
C LYS A 20 1.48 -4.46 6.05
N TRP A 21 2.71 -4.69 6.50
CA TRP A 21 3.88 -4.98 5.66
C TRP A 21 3.99 -6.44 5.25
N GLU A 22 3.31 -7.35 5.96
CA GLU A 22 3.41 -8.80 5.76
C GLU A 22 2.07 -9.40 5.32
N ASP A 23 0.96 -8.78 5.72
CA ASP A 23 -0.37 -9.29 5.43
C ASP A 23 -0.65 -9.31 3.91
N PRO A 24 -1.13 -10.45 3.38
CA PRO A 24 -1.37 -10.58 1.95
C PRO A 24 -2.53 -9.70 1.48
N ALA A 25 -2.56 -9.44 0.17
CA ALA A 25 -3.70 -8.81 -0.48
C ALA A 25 -4.98 -9.64 -0.32
N VAL A 26 -6.02 -9.03 0.27
CA VAL A 26 -7.36 -9.61 0.35
C VAL A 26 -8.34 -8.73 -0.41
N VAL A 27 -9.00 -9.34 -1.40
CA VAL A 27 -10.06 -8.74 -2.19
C VAL A 27 -11.34 -9.55 -2.01
N VAL A 28 -12.44 -8.87 -1.72
CA VAL A 28 -13.78 -9.47 -1.59
C VAL A 28 -14.61 -9.12 -2.81
N VAL A 29 -15.26 -10.11 -3.39
CA VAL A 29 -16.22 -9.94 -4.48
C VAL A 29 -17.55 -10.55 -4.07
N ASP A 30 -18.67 -9.89 -4.32
CA ASP A 30 -19.98 -10.51 -4.06
C ASP A 30 -20.33 -11.55 -5.14
N SER A 31 -21.22 -12.49 -4.79
CA SER A 31 -21.54 -13.62 -5.69
C SER A 31 -22.25 -13.23 -6.98
N ASN A 32 -22.78 -12.01 -7.08
CA ASN A 32 -23.41 -11.49 -8.29
C ASN A 32 -22.48 -10.55 -9.07
N LEU A 33 -21.20 -10.48 -8.70
CA LEU A 33 -20.18 -9.66 -9.38
C LEU A 33 -20.56 -8.17 -9.47
N ASN A 34 -21.24 -7.65 -8.45
CA ASN A 34 -21.61 -6.23 -8.41
C ASN A 34 -20.41 -5.37 -7.97
N PHE A 35 -19.68 -5.80 -6.94
CA PHE A 35 -18.62 -5.05 -6.28
C PHE A 35 -17.36 -5.89 -6.07
N ALA A 36 -16.20 -5.26 -6.24
CA ALA A 36 -14.89 -5.79 -5.87
C ALA A 36 -14.25 -4.84 -4.85
N ILE A 37 -14.11 -5.28 -3.61
CA ILE A 37 -13.66 -4.48 -2.47
C ILE A 37 -12.21 -4.83 -2.15
N SER A 38 -11.34 -3.82 -2.17
CA SER A 38 -9.96 -3.94 -1.69
C SER A 38 -10.00 -3.91 -0.15
N LEU A 39 -9.91 -5.08 0.48
CA LEU A 39 -10.17 -5.24 1.92
C LEU A 39 -8.89 -5.09 2.76
N LEU A 40 -7.79 -5.71 2.33
CA LEU A 40 -6.50 -5.70 3.02
C LEU A 40 -5.35 -5.73 2.01
N GLY A 41 -4.18 -5.19 2.37
CA GLY A 41 -2.98 -5.28 1.53
C GLY A 41 -3.08 -4.42 0.26
N GLY A 42 -3.59 -3.19 0.36
CA GLY A 42 -3.71 -2.26 -0.78
C GLY A 42 -2.40 -2.06 -1.55
N HIS A 43 -1.28 -1.92 -0.83
CA HIS A 43 0.07 -1.80 -1.40
C HIS A 43 0.72 -3.15 -1.75
N HIS A 44 0.09 -4.26 -1.38
CA HIS A 44 0.47 -5.63 -1.78
C HIS A 44 -0.34 -6.11 -3.00
N GLY A 45 -0.96 -5.19 -3.74
CA GLY A 45 -1.66 -5.49 -4.99
C GLY A 45 -3.17 -5.70 -4.87
N ALA A 46 -3.79 -5.51 -3.70
CA ALA A 46 -5.25 -5.61 -3.58
C ALA A 46 -5.98 -4.54 -4.42
N ASN A 47 -5.46 -3.30 -4.43
CA ASN A 47 -6.03 -2.21 -5.24
C ASN A 47 -5.89 -2.52 -6.74
N GLU A 48 -4.73 -3.01 -7.16
CA GLU A 48 -4.47 -3.39 -8.55
C GLU A 48 -5.38 -4.55 -9.00
N LEU A 49 -5.56 -5.55 -8.15
CA LEU A 49 -6.44 -6.68 -8.43
C LEU A 49 -7.90 -6.22 -8.58
N VAL A 50 -8.38 -5.33 -7.70
CA VAL A 50 -9.72 -4.74 -7.83
C VAL A 50 -9.88 -3.98 -9.15
N ARG A 51 -8.86 -3.22 -9.57
CA ARG A 51 -8.87 -2.53 -10.88
C ARG A 51 -8.96 -3.53 -12.03
N LYS A 52 -8.18 -4.62 -12.01
CA LYS A 52 -8.26 -5.69 -13.02
C LYS A 52 -9.64 -6.35 -13.04
N ILE A 53 -10.23 -6.61 -11.88
CA ILE A 53 -11.58 -7.20 -11.80
C ILE A 53 -12.63 -6.25 -12.38
N SER A 54 -12.45 -4.93 -12.22
CA SER A 54 -13.39 -3.94 -12.75
C SER A 54 -13.48 -3.91 -14.27
N GLU A 55 -12.47 -4.41 -14.98
CA GLU A 55 -12.49 -4.57 -16.44
C GLU A 55 -13.59 -5.54 -16.90
N MET A 56 -14.11 -6.39 -16.01
CA MET A 56 -15.23 -7.29 -16.25
C MET A 56 -16.61 -6.66 -15.97
N GLY A 57 -16.67 -5.35 -15.71
CA GLY A 57 -17.91 -4.63 -15.40
C GLY A 57 -18.32 -4.62 -13.92
N VAL A 58 -17.46 -5.14 -13.04
CA VAL A 58 -17.65 -5.12 -11.58
C VAL A 58 -17.27 -3.74 -11.03
N VAL A 59 -18.05 -3.18 -10.11
CA VAL A 59 -17.75 -1.86 -9.52
C VAL A 59 -16.57 -1.98 -8.54
N PRO A 60 -15.44 -1.27 -8.77
CA PRO A 60 -14.32 -1.30 -7.85
C PRO A 60 -14.60 -0.43 -6.62
N VAL A 61 -14.31 -0.96 -5.43
CA VAL A 61 -14.39 -0.25 -4.14
C VAL A 61 -12.99 -0.18 -3.55
N ILE A 62 -12.32 0.96 -3.77
CA ILE A 62 -10.99 1.27 -3.25
C ILE A 62 -11.10 2.52 -2.38
N THR A 63 -10.70 2.41 -1.12
CA THR A 63 -10.89 3.48 -0.11
C THR A 63 -9.59 4.00 0.49
N THR A 64 -8.43 3.49 0.04
CA THR A 64 -7.13 3.95 0.52
C THR A 64 -6.97 5.45 0.23
N ALA A 65 -6.66 6.25 1.25
CA ALA A 65 -6.67 7.71 1.16
C ALA A 65 -5.79 8.25 0.02
N THR A 66 -4.59 7.68 -0.15
CA THR A 66 -3.67 8.07 -1.23
C THR A 66 -4.27 7.84 -2.62
N GLU A 67 -5.03 6.76 -2.80
CA GLU A 67 -5.75 6.49 -4.04
C GLU A 67 -6.91 7.47 -4.28
N VAL A 68 -7.70 7.73 -3.23
CA VAL A 68 -8.83 8.66 -3.30
C VAL A 68 -8.36 10.09 -3.64
N HIS A 69 -7.21 10.49 -3.11
CA HIS A 69 -6.61 11.80 -3.35
C HIS A 69 -5.66 11.83 -4.55
N ASN A 70 -5.48 10.71 -5.27
CA ASN A 70 -4.55 10.60 -6.40
C ASN A 70 -3.11 11.04 -6.03
N ARG A 71 -2.70 10.80 -4.78
CA ARG A 71 -1.40 11.14 -4.20
C ARG A 71 -0.52 9.89 -4.13
N ASN A 72 0.79 10.09 -4.25
CA ASN A 72 1.74 9.01 -3.99
C ASN A 72 1.73 8.64 -2.50
N SER A 73 2.17 7.42 -2.18
CA SER A 73 2.55 7.01 -0.83
C SER A 73 4.05 6.70 -0.80
N VAL A 74 4.64 6.64 0.40
CA VAL A 74 6.03 6.20 0.56
C VAL A 74 6.22 4.80 -0.03
N GLU A 75 5.27 3.89 0.22
CA GLU A 75 5.27 2.53 -0.33
C GLU A 75 5.22 2.54 -1.87
N GLY A 76 4.37 3.38 -2.47
CA GLY A 76 4.29 3.53 -3.92
C GLY A 76 5.57 4.11 -4.54
N ILE A 77 6.20 5.08 -3.89
CA ILE A 77 7.49 5.66 -4.33
C ILE A 77 8.59 4.60 -4.26
N ALA A 78 8.67 3.88 -3.15
CA ALA A 78 9.65 2.81 -2.94
C ALA A 78 9.52 1.71 -4.00
N ALA A 79 8.30 1.22 -4.23
CA ALA A 79 8.03 0.20 -5.25
C ALA A 79 8.37 0.67 -6.66
N LYS A 80 7.98 1.90 -7.04
CA LYS A 80 8.25 2.47 -8.37
C LYS A 80 9.75 2.64 -8.65
N LEU A 81 10.52 2.98 -7.61
CA LEU A 81 11.96 3.23 -7.74
C LEU A 81 12.81 1.97 -7.50
N GLY A 82 12.22 0.88 -6.99
CA GLY A 82 12.95 -0.34 -6.61
C GLY A 82 13.80 -0.16 -5.35
N TYR A 83 13.22 0.42 -4.31
CA TYR A 83 13.85 0.65 -3.01
C TYR A 83 13.04 -0.02 -1.89
N ASP A 84 13.75 -0.40 -0.82
CA ASP A 84 13.16 -0.80 0.45
C ASP A 84 13.04 0.37 1.40
N ILE A 85 12.01 0.33 2.25
CA ILE A 85 11.80 1.31 3.31
C ILE A 85 12.49 0.80 4.58
N VAL A 86 13.51 1.52 5.04
CA VAL A 86 14.35 1.12 6.17
C VAL A 86 13.64 1.36 7.51
N ASN A 87 13.06 2.55 7.69
CA ASN A 87 12.35 2.96 8.90
C ASN A 87 10.83 2.98 8.66
N LYS A 88 10.23 1.79 8.51
CA LYS A 88 8.82 1.56 8.18
C LYS A 88 7.81 2.37 9.02
N GLU A 89 8.11 2.66 10.29
CA GLU A 89 7.23 3.46 11.16
C GLU A 89 7.04 4.90 10.64
N SER A 90 8.04 5.48 9.99
CA SER A 90 7.98 6.83 9.41
C SER A 90 6.91 6.98 8.33
N THR A 91 6.51 5.89 7.67
CA THR A 91 5.58 6.01 6.53
C THR A 91 4.22 6.50 6.96
N ARG A 92 3.84 6.33 8.22
CA ARG A 92 2.58 6.88 8.71
C ARG A 92 2.59 8.41 8.64
N ASP A 93 3.62 9.04 9.20
CA ASP A 93 3.67 10.49 9.32
C ASP A 93 3.95 11.14 7.95
N VAL A 94 4.81 10.52 7.13
CA VAL A 94 5.06 10.97 5.74
C VAL A 94 3.84 10.78 4.84
N ASN A 95 3.12 9.66 4.94
CA ASN A 95 1.90 9.46 4.14
C ASN A 95 0.80 10.46 4.54
N CYS A 96 0.67 10.81 5.82
CA CYS A 96 -0.21 11.88 6.25
C CYS A 96 0.19 13.21 5.58
N ALA A 97 1.48 13.56 5.61
CA ALA A 97 1.97 14.78 4.94
C ALA A 97 1.71 14.76 3.42
N LEU A 98 1.90 13.62 2.74
CA LEU A 98 1.65 13.46 1.30
C LEU A 98 0.18 13.68 0.89
N LEU A 99 -0.76 13.57 1.83
CA LEU A 99 -2.17 13.89 1.55
C LEU A 99 -2.39 15.40 1.44
N ASP A 100 -1.73 16.18 2.29
CA ASP A 100 -1.95 17.62 2.42
C ASP A 100 -0.99 18.46 1.55
N GLN A 101 0.22 17.96 1.31
CA GLN A 101 1.29 18.68 0.63
C GLN A 101 2.16 17.77 -0.25
N ASP A 102 2.94 18.39 -1.14
CA ASP A 102 4.00 17.68 -1.83
C ASP A 102 5.19 17.49 -0.88
N VAL A 103 5.67 16.25 -0.77
CA VAL A 103 6.86 15.91 0.01
C VAL A 103 8.01 15.67 -0.97
N GLU A 104 9.13 16.35 -0.74
CA GLU A 104 10.32 16.23 -1.58
C GLU A 104 11.02 14.86 -1.39
N VAL A 105 11.48 14.28 -2.49
CA VAL A 105 12.27 13.04 -2.48
C VAL A 105 13.73 13.39 -2.77
N LEU A 106 14.60 13.23 -1.76
CA LEU A 106 16.03 13.56 -1.84
C LEU A 106 16.90 12.30 -1.99
N GLU A 107 17.68 12.22 -3.08
CA GLU A 107 18.66 11.14 -3.27
C GLU A 107 20.05 11.55 -2.74
N ILE A 108 20.58 10.79 -1.77
CA ILE A 108 21.89 11.06 -1.16
C ILE A 108 22.90 9.99 -1.58
N LYS A 109 23.94 10.40 -2.33
CA LYS A 109 25.08 9.54 -2.72
C LYS A 109 26.18 9.59 -1.67
N GLY A 110 26.72 8.40 -1.32
CA GLY A 110 27.72 8.22 -0.27
C GLY A 110 29.18 8.45 -0.70
N PRO A 111 30.14 8.27 0.24
CA PRO A 111 29.93 7.94 1.65
C PRO A 111 29.54 9.17 2.48
N LYS A 112 28.43 9.09 3.23
CA LYS A 112 27.90 10.17 4.09
C LYS A 112 27.15 9.57 5.29
N ILE A 113 27.01 10.35 6.36
CA ILE A 113 26.12 10.04 7.50
C ILE A 113 24.91 10.98 7.40
N VAL A 114 23.71 10.43 7.56
CA VAL A 114 22.45 11.19 7.53
C VAL A 114 21.73 10.95 8.86
N ILE A 115 21.36 12.03 9.54
CA ILE A 115 20.52 12.02 10.74
C ILE A 115 19.13 12.49 10.30
N VAL A 116 18.10 11.74 10.65
CA VAL A 116 16.71 12.00 10.24
C VAL A 116 15.78 11.99 11.45
N GLU A 117 14.69 12.75 11.37
CA GLU A 117 13.59 12.69 12.33
C GLU A 117 12.57 11.60 11.93
N ASN A 118 11.52 11.41 12.73
CA ASN A 118 10.52 10.36 12.51
C ASN A 118 9.63 10.61 11.28
N ASP A 119 9.52 11.87 10.86
CA ASP A 119 8.73 12.33 9.70
C ASP A 119 9.54 12.30 8.39
N VAL A 120 10.65 11.56 8.36
CA VAL A 120 11.47 11.34 7.16
C VAL A 120 11.57 9.84 6.89
N SER A 121 11.05 9.42 5.73
CA SER A 121 11.20 8.04 5.27
C SER A 121 12.54 7.84 4.55
N VAL A 122 13.30 6.87 5.03
CA VAL A 122 14.60 6.48 4.47
C VAL A 122 14.41 5.26 3.59
N LEU A 123 14.68 5.46 2.30
CA LEU A 123 14.61 4.42 1.28
C LEU A 123 16.03 3.97 0.92
N LYS A 124 16.24 2.66 0.78
CA LYS A 124 17.52 2.08 0.41
C LYS A 124 17.33 1.15 -0.78
N LYS A 125 18.17 1.28 -1.80
CA LYS A 125 18.13 0.38 -2.96
C LYS A 125 18.51 -1.02 -2.48
N GLU A 126 17.75 -2.03 -2.89
CA GLU A 126 18.21 -3.40 -2.75
C GLU A 126 19.59 -3.50 -3.42
N LYS A 127 20.53 -4.18 -2.78
CA LYS A 127 21.75 -4.56 -3.50
C LYS A 127 21.26 -5.41 -4.67
N ALA A 128 21.66 -5.06 -5.90
CA ALA A 128 21.59 -6.04 -6.97
C ALA A 128 22.39 -7.25 -6.45
N ASP A 129 21.72 -8.39 -6.29
CA ASP A 129 22.40 -9.64 -6.02
C ASP A 129 23.42 -9.86 -7.16
N ASP A 130 24.70 -9.84 -6.82
CA ASP A 130 25.82 -10.26 -7.67
C ASP A 130 25.98 -11.79 -7.61
#